data_AF-A0A7V9CND5-F1
#
_entry.id   AF-A0A7V9CND5-F1
#
_cell.length_a   1.000
_cell.length_b   1.000
_cell.length_c   1.000
_cell.angle_alpha   90.00
_cell.angle_beta   90.00
_cell.angle_gamma   90.00
#
_symmetry.space_group_name_H-M   'P 1'
#
loop_
_entity.id
_entity.type
_entity.pdbx_description
1 polymer ?
#
loop_
_entity_poly.entity_id
_entity_poly.type
_entity_poly.pdbx_seq_one_letter_code
_entity_poly.pdbx_strand_id
1 'polypeptide(L)'
;LIARFDLAGISGGDAVFNPEKLEWMNNQHLMRLPDDVLVAQVRPWLERAGLWRDTFDTTERAWLIEALALLRPRAKRLGDIPDGLAPLAGEVVFDDVAVAKHVTVEVTPHLQALADTLAGLDEFGLAEIERAVRGTAEAGGARPGAFMQAVRVCLTGRTVSPGLFETIALLGRERSVDRLRAGARQAQPS
;
A
#
# COMPACT_ATOMS: atom_id res chain seq x y z
N LEU A 1 -11.34 -12.21 -30.47
CA LEU A 1 -11.06 -13.66 -30.62
C LEU A 1 -12.05 -14.33 -31.56
N ILE A 2 -13.36 -14.16 -31.38
CA ILE A 2 -14.39 -14.78 -32.25
C ILE A 2 -14.15 -14.52 -33.76
N ALA A 3 -13.89 -13.28 -34.14
CA ALA A 3 -13.67 -12.92 -35.56
C ALA A 3 -12.30 -13.36 -36.15
N ARG A 4 -11.38 -13.89 -35.32
CA ARG A 4 -10.03 -14.28 -35.75
C ARG A 4 -9.72 -15.75 -35.42
N PHE A 5 -10.70 -16.50 -34.94
CA PHE A 5 -10.52 -17.90 -34.60
C PHE A 5 -10.56 -18.75 -35.88
N ASP A 6 -9.54 -19.57 -36.08
CA ASP A 6 -9.43 -20.52 -37.17
C ASP A 6 -8.72 -21.77 -36.64
N LEU A 7 -9.16 -22.95 -37.09
CA LEU A 7 -8.56 -24.24 -36.73
C LEU A 7 -7.11 -24.33 -37.22
N ALA A 8 -6.75 -23.64 -38.30
CA ALA A 8 -5.36 -23.55 -38.77
C ALA A 8 -4.42 -22.87 -37.75
N GLY A 9 -4.96 -22.09 -36.79
CA GLY A 9 -4.19 -21.45 -35.72
C GLY A 9 -3.94 -22.33 -34.50
N ILE A 10 -4.41 -23.58 -34.49
CA ILE A 10 -4.21 -24.52 -33.37
C ILE A 10 -2.87 -25.24 -33.56
N SER A 11 -1.97 -25.10 -32.59
CA SER A 11 -0.72 -25.87 -32.56
C SER A 11 -0.99 -27.33 -32.20
N GLY A 12 -0.40 -28.28 -32.93
CA GLY A 12 -0.54 -29.72 -32.66
C GLY A 12 0.30 -30.27 -31.49
N GLY A 13 1.03 -29.40 -30.77
CA GLY A 13 1.80 -29.79 -29.58
C GLY A 13 0.99 -29.65 -28.29
N ASP A 14 1.36 -30.41 -27.26
CA ASP A 14 0.71 -30.36 -25.95
C ASP A 14 0.86 -28.98 -25.30
N ALA A 15 -0.26 -28.33 -25.01
CA ALA A 15 -0.26 -27.06 -24.30
C ALA A 15 0.10 -27.28 -22.83
N VAL A 16 1.28 -26.83 -22.41
CA VAL A 16 1.67 -26.83 -21.00
C VAL A 16 1.08 -25.59 -20.30
N PHE A 17 0.32 -25.82 -19.25
CA PHE A 17 -0.19 -24.74 -18.42
C PHE A 17 0.96 -24.02 -17.70
N ASN A 18 1.04 -22.71 -17.86
CA ASN A 18 2.04 -21.86 -17.21
C ASN A 18 1.33 -20.88 -16.25
N PRO A 19 1.41 -21.10 -14.92
CA PRO A 19 0.82 -20.21 -13.92
C PRO A 19 1.35 -18.78 -13.97
N GLU A 20 2.65 -18.58 -14.20
CA GLU A 20 3.27 -17.25 -14.25
C GLU A 20 2.76 -16.44 -15.43
N LYS A 21 2.59 -17.10 -16.59
CA LYS A 21 1.99 -16.48 -17.77
C LYS A 21 0.53 -16.09 -17.50
N LEU A 22 -0.23 -16.94 -16.80
CA LEU A 22 -1.60 -16.63 -16.41
C LEU A 22 -1.65 -15.43 -15.45
N GLU A 23 -0.79 -15.40 -14.43
CA GLU A 23 -0.70 -14.28 -13.48
C GLU A 23 -0.35 -12.97 -14.20
N TRP A 24 0.62 -13.01 -15.11
CA TRP A 24 0.99 -11.85 -15.91
C TRP A 24 -0.18 -11.37 -16.77
N MET A 25 -0.85 -12.28 -17.50
CA MET A 25 -2.02 -11.94 -18.32
C MET A 25 -3.14 -11.33 -17.45
N ASN A 26 -3.41 -11.91 -16.28
CA ASN A 26 -4.42 -11.40 -15.36
C ASN A 26 -4.08 -10.00 -14.85
N ASN A 27 -2.82 -9.74 -14.50
CA ASN A 27 -2.36 -8.41 -14.12
C ASN A 27 -2.54 -7.39 -15.26
N GLN A 28 -2.25 -7.76 -16.52
CA GLN A 28 -2.52 -6.88 -17.67
C GLN A 28 -4.01 -6.54 -17.81
N HIS A 29 -4.91 -7.48 -17.50
CA HIS A 29 -6.35 -7.22 -17.48
C HIS A 29 -6.74 -6.31 -16.32
N LEU A 30 -6.24 -6.56 -15.10
CA LEU A 30 -6.50 -5.73 -13.92
C LEU A 30 -6.10 -4.27 -14.16
N MET A 31 -4.92 -4.04 -14.75
CA MET A 31 -4.42 -2.70 -15.07
C MET A 31 -5.27 -1.93 -16.09
N ARG A 32 -6.09 -2.63 -16.87
CA ARG A 32 -6.96 -2.06 -17.92
C ARG A 32 -8.40 -1.88 -17.48
N LEU A 33 -8.79 -2.38 -16.31
CA LEU A 33 -10.15 -2.23 -15.83
C LEU A 33 -10.44 -0.75 -15.53
N PRO A 34 -11.59 -0.22 -16.00
CA PRO A 34 -12.08 1.07 -15.51
C PRO A 34 -12.28 1.01 -14.00
N ASP A 35 -12.03 2.12 -13.31
CA ASP A 35 -12.04 2.15 -11.84
C ASP A 35 -13.38 1.69 -11.25
N ASP A 36 -14.51 2.09 -11.85
CA ASP A 36 -15.85 1.66 -11.40
C ASP A 36 -16.05 0.15 -11.54
N VAL A 37 -15.50 -0.45 -12.60
CA VAL A 37 -15.55 -1.90 -12.83
C VAL A 37 -14.64 -2.61 -11.83
N LEU A 38 -13.46 -2.06 -11.55
CA LEU A 38 -12.54 -2.61 -10.55
C LEU A 38 -13.16 -2.59 -9.16
N VAL A 39 -13.78 -1.48 -8.75
CA VAL A 39 -14.50 -1.38 -7.47
C VAL A 39 -15.58 -2.45 -7.36
N ALA A 40 -16.42 -2.61 -8.39
CA ALA A 40 -17.48 -3.62 -8.40
C ALA A 40 -16.91 -5.06 -8.31
N GLN A 41 -15.79 -5.35 -8.99
CA GLN A 41 -15.16 -6.67 -8.96
C GLN A 41 -14.41 -6.96 -7.66
N VAL A 42 -13.87 -5.95 -6.99
CA VAL A 42 -13.14 -6.06 -5.73
C VAL A 42 -14.09 -6.16 -4.53
N ARG A 43 -15.26 -5.50 -4.59
CA ARG A 43 -16.28 -5.53 -3.53
C ARG A 43 -16.50 -6.89 -2.86
N PRO A 44 -16.81 -8.00 -3.58
CA PRO A 44 -17.04 -9.28 -2.94
C PRO A 44 -15.82 -9.85 -2.20
N TRP A 45 -14.60 -9.44 -2.57
CA TRP A 45 -13.37 -9.81 -1.86
C TRP A 45 -13.21 -9.03 -0.57
N LEU A 46 -13.55 -7.74 -0.59
CA LEU A 46 -13.52 -6.88 0.59
C LEU A 46 -14.62 -7.26 1.58
N GLU A 47 -15.82 -7.60 1.11
CA GLU A 47 -16.92 -8.09 1.96
C GLU A 47 -16.52 -9.39 2.67
N ARG A 48 -15.95 -10.36 1.95
CA ARG A 48 -15.44 -11.60 2.55
C ARG A 48 -14.32 -11.37 3.56
N ALA A 49 -13.50 -10.35 3.36
CA ALA A 49 -12.42 -9.97 4.28
C ALA A 49 -12.89 -9.09 5.45
N GLY A 50 -14.17 -8.70 5.51
CA GLY A 50 -14.69 -7.78 6.52
C GLY A 50 -14.17 -6.34 6.39
N LEU A 51 -13.65 -5.96 5.22
CA LEU A 51 -13.07 -4.63 4.95
C LEU A 51 -14.03 -3.71 4.20
N TRP A 52 -15.13 -4.23 3.64
CA TRP A 52 -16.12 -3.39 2.97
C TRP A 52 -16.90 -2.55 3.97
N ARG A 53 -17.14 -1.29 3.61
CA ARG A 53 -18.01 -0.36 4.34
C ARG A 53 -18.85 0.42 3.35
N ASP A 54 -20.10 0.69 3.70
CA ASP A 54 -21.08 1.32 2.80
C ASP A 54 -20.67 2.73 2.34
N THR A 55 -19.80 3.39 3.11
CA THR A 55 -19.17 4.66 2.72
C THR A 55 -18.31 4.56 1.46
N PHE A 56 -17.83 3.37 1.07
CA PHE A 56 -17.13 3.15 -0.19
C PHE A 56 -18.02 3.28 -1.43
N ASP A 57 -19.34 3.14 -1.28
CA ASP A 57 -20.29 3.45 -2.35
C ASP A 57 -20.63 4.95 -2.40
N THR A 58 -20.22 5.73 -1.39
CA THR A 58 -20.62 7.13 -1.20
C THR A 58 -19.42 8.04 -0.88
N THR A 59 -19.27 8.45 0.38
CA THR A 59 -18.36 9.51 0.83
C THR A 59 -16.88 9.15 0.69
N GLU A 60 -16.53 7.87 0.75
CA GLU A 60 -15.15 7.37 0.67
C GLU A 60 -14.84 6.67 -0.65
N ARG A 61 -15.74 6.81 -1.65
CA ARG A 61 -15.57 6.21 -2.97
C ARG A 61 -14.29 6.68 -3.67
N ALA A 62 -14.03 7.99 -3.65
CA ALA A 62 -12.83 8.57 -4.26
C ALA A 62 -11.55 8.02 -3.58
N TRP A 63 -11.55 7.97 -2.25
CA TRP A 63 -10.45 7.39 -1.47
C TRP A 63 -10.22 5.92 -1.81
N LEU A 64 -11.29 5.12 -1.98
CA LEU A 64 -11.16 3.72 -2.37
C LEU A 64 -10.52 3.60 -3.77
N ILE A 65 -10.93 4.42 -4.73
CA ILE A 65 -10.35 4.41 -6.08
C ILE A 65 -8.86 4.71 -6.03
N GLU A 66 -8.44 5.73 -5.26
CA GLU A 66 -7.02 6.04 -5.07
C GLU A 66 -6.26 4.89 -4.41
N ALA A 67 -6.83 4.27 -3.38
CA ALA A 67 -6.24 3.10 -2.74
C ALA A 67 -6.07 1.93 -3.72
N LEU A 68 -7.10 1.64 -4.52
CA LEU A 68 -7.05 0.59 -5.54
C LEU A 68 -6.04 0.91 -6.64
N ALA A 69 -5.87 2.18 -7.02
CA ALA A 69 -4.86 2.59 -7.99
C ALA A 69 -3.43 2.32 -7.50
N LEU A 70 -3.17 2.44 -6.18
CA LEU A 70 -1.88 2.10 -5.57
C LEU A 70 -1.64 0.59 -5.45
N LEU A 71 -2.71 -0.20 -5.28
CA LEU A 71 -2.65 -1.63 -5.05
C LEU A 71 -2.66 -2.46 -6.35
N ARG A 72 -3.44 -2.05 -7.35
CA ARG A 72 -3.61 -2.78 -8.61
C ARG A 72 -2.31 -3.16 -9.33
N PRO A 73 -1.23 -2.33 -9.35
CA PRO A 73 0.00 -2.69 -10.07
C PRO A 73 0.74 -3.87 -9.43
N ARG A 74 0.49 -4.12 -8.14
CA ARG A 74 1.14 -5.17 -7.35
C ARG A 74 0.27 -6.42 -7.17
N ALA A 75 -1.03 -6.32 -7.47
CA ALA A 75 -1.96 -7.42 -7.35
C ALA A 75 -1.80 -8.42 -8.50
N LYS A 76 -1.73 -9.72 -8.17
CA LYS A 76 -1.75 -10.79 -9.18
C LYS A 76 -3.18 -11.17 -9.52
N ARG A 77 -4.09 -11.05 -8.56
CA ARG A 77 -5.53 -11.33 -8.65
C ARG A 77 -6.32 -10.39 -7.73
N LEU A 78 -7.62 -10.26 -7.98
CA LEU A 78 -8.54 -9.45 -7.17
C LEU A 78 -8.51 -9.86 -5.69
N GLY A 79 -8.33 -11.16 -5.42
CA GLY A 79 -8.25 -11.69 -4.06
C GLY A 79 -7.01 -11.29 -3.27
N ASP A 80 -6.00 -10.69 -3.90
CA ASP A 80 -4.82 -10.17 -3.18
C ASP A 80 -5.05 -8.72 -2.68
N ILE A 81 -6.05 -8.03 -3.20
CA ILE A 81 -6.34 -6.63 -2.86
C ILE A 81 -6.66 -6.43 -1.37
N PRO A 82 -7.48 -7.28 -0.71
CA PRO A 82 -7.78 -7.13 0.72
C PRO A 82 -6.52 -7.02 1.59
N ASP A 83 -5.49 -7.83 1.33
CA ASP A 83 -4.26 -7.84 2.14
C ASP A 83 -3.50 -6.53 2.09
N GLY A 84 -3.49 -5.87 0.93
CA GLY A 84 -2.87 -4.56 0.75
C GLY A 84 -3.75 -3.41 1.23
N LEU A 85 -5.07 -3.55 1.16
CA LEU A 85 -6.02 -2.53 1.60
C LEU A 85 -6.18 -2.51 3.13
N ALA A 86 -6.11 -3.66 3.80
CA ALA A 86 -6.30 -3.79 5.24
C ALA A 86 -5.53 -2.74 6.07
N PRO A 87 -4.20 -2.57 5.91
CA PRO A 87 -3.48 -1.55 6.67
C PRO A 87 -3.84 -0.11 6.24
N LEU A 88 -4.37 0.12 5.04
CA LEU A 88 -4.75 1.45 4.56
C LEU A 88 -6.15 1.86 5.03
N ALA A 89 -7.09 0.92 5.11
CA ALA A 89 -8.48 1.18 5.49
C ALA A 89 -8.72 1.07 7.01
N GLY A 90 -8.01 0.18 7.71
CA GLY A 90 -8.27 -0.15 9.12
C GLY A 90 -7.25 0.37 10.12
N GLU A 91 -7.19 -0.28 11.28
CA GLU A 91 -6.12 -0.12 12.26
C GLU A 91 -4.85 -0.85 11.84
N VAL A 92 -3.70 -0.42 12.35
CA VAL A 92 -2.42 -1.06 12.06
C VAL A 92 -2.20 -2.21 13.02
N VAL A 93 -2.09 -3.42 12.47
CA VAL A 93 -1.60 -4.60 13.19
C VAL A 93 -0.10 -4.72 12.88
N PHE A 94 0.72 -4.56 13.91
CA PHE A 94 2.17 -4.62 13.77
C PHE A 94 2.66 -6.07 13.67
N ASP A 95 3.52 -6.32 12.69
CA ASP A 95 4.33 -7.53 12.62
C ASP A 95 5.53 -7.36 13.57
N ASP A 96 5.60 -8.21 14.61
CA ASP A 96 6.64 -8.13 15.64
C ASP A 96 8.05 -8.25 15.07
N VAL A 97 8.24 -9.06 14.02
CA VAL A 97 9.54 -9.24 13.36
C VAL A 97 9.93 -7.98 12.58
N ALA A 98 8.97 -7.35 11.90
CA ALA A 98 9.17 -6.09 11.20
C ALA A 98 9.48 -4.95 12.17
N VAL A 99 8.75 -4.86 13.28
CA VAL A 99 8.99 -3.87 14.35
C VAL A 99 10.38 -4.06 14.94
N ALA A 100 10.72 -5.25 15.43
CA ALA A 100 12.01 -5.53 16.05
C ALA A 100 13.19 -5.21 15.13
N LYS A 101 13.02 -5.44 13.81
CA LYS A 101 14.07 -5.20 12.82
C LYS A 101 14.22 -3.74 12.40
N HIS A 102 13.12 -2.99 12.32
CA HIS A 102 13.09 -1.69 11.65
C HIS A 102 12.72 -0.52 12.55
N VAL A 103 12.06 -0.74 13.69
CA VAL A 103 11.59 0.31 14.61
C VAL A 103 12.40 0.23 15.90
N THR A 104 13.71 0.46 15.78
CA THR A 104 14.65 0.40 16.90
C THR A 104 14.60 1.67 17.77
N VAL A 105 15.20 1.62 18.96
CA VAL A 105 15.31 2.77 19.85
C VAL A 105 16.05 3.94 19.17
N GLU A 106 17.05 3.65 18.33
CA GLU A 106 17.84 4.65 17.63
C GLU A 106 17.04 5.40 16.55
N VAL A 107 16.09 4.74 15.87
CA VAL A 107 15.28 5.39 14.83
C VAL A 107 14.05 6.12 15.40
N THR A 108 13.65 5.79 16.63
CA THR A 108 12.46 6.33 17.29
C THR A 108 12.41 7.88 17.33
N PRO A 109 13.50 8.60 17.69
CA PRO A 109 13.51 10.06 17.63
C PRO A 109 13.24 10.63 16.23
N HIS A 110 13.73 9.96 15.18
CA HIS A 110 13.49 10.39 13.79
C HIS A 110 12.04 10.17 13.36
N LEU A 111 11.41 9.08 13.83
CA LEU A 111 9.99 8.82 13.58
C LEU A 111 9.09 9.89 14.24
N GLN A 112 9.42 10.28 15.47
CA GLN A 112 8.73 11.36 16.18
C GLN A 112 8.93 12.70 15.47
N ALA A 113 10.18 13.03 15.08
CA ALA A 113 10.48 14.24 14.34
C ALA A 113 9.73 14.32 13.01
N LEU A 114 9.59 13.20 12.28
CA LEU A 114 8.79 13.16 11.05
C LEU A 114 7.31 13.38 11.34
N ALA A 115 6.77 12.79 12.40
CA ALA A 115 5.39 13.01 12.80
C ALA A 115 5.13 14.50 13.07
N ASP A 116 6.03 15.17 13.78
CA ASP A 116 5.90 16.61 14.06
C ASP A 116 6.07 17.46 12.78
N THR A 117 7.00 17.07 11.90
CA THR A 117 7.20 17.74 10.61
C THR A 117 5.94 17.64 9.73
N LEU A 118 5.36 16.45 9.61
CA LEU A 118 4.13 16.22 8.84
C LEU A 118 2.93 16.95 9.46
N ALA A 119 2.85 17.00 10.79
CA ALA A 119 1.80 17.74 11.50
C ALA A 119 1.86 19.25 11.20
N GLY A 120 3.05 19.80 11.02
CA GLY A 120 3.29 21.23 10.79
C GLY A 120 3.32 21.68 9.32
N LEU A 121 3.10 20.80 8.33
CA LEU A 121 3.10 21.21 6.92
C LEU A 121 1.94 22.17 6.60
N ASP A 122 2.15 23.22 5.81
CA ASP A 122 1.01 24.03 5.35
C ASP A 122 0.17 23.26 4.32
N GLU A 123 0.83 22.64 3.35
CA GLU A 123 0.23 21.81 2.32
C GLU A 123 0.58 20.33 2.52
N PHE A 124 -0.41 19.44 2.40
CA PHE A 124 -0.21 17.99 2.55
C PHE A 124 -0.14 17.28 1.19
N GLY A 125 0.71 17.81 0.31
CA GLY A 125 0.93 17.30 -1.05
C GLY A 125 2.06 16.26 -1.12
N LEU A 126 2.09 15.50 -2.21
CA LEU A 126 3.09 14.44 -2.41
C LEU A 126 4.54 14.97 -2.37
N ALA A 127 4.79 16.15 -2.97
CA ALA A 127 6.10 16.77 -2.99
C ALA A 127 6.56 17.24 -1.61
N GLU A 128 5.65 17.81 -0.82
CA GLU A 128 5.88 18.27 0.55
C GLU A 128 6.15 17.09 1.47
N ILE A 129 5.36 16.00 1.32
CA ILE A 129 5.55 14.74 2.04
C ILE A 129 6.93 14.15 1.72
N GLU A 130 7.30 14.04 0.44
CA GLU A 130 8.60 13.51 0.04
C GLU A 130 9.74 14.35 0.63
N ARG A 131 9.65 15.67 0.54
CA ARG A 131 10.63 16.61 1.11
C ARG A 131 10.73 16.47 2.63
N ALA A 132 9.60 16.34 3.33
CA ALA A 132 9.56 16.14 4.77
C ALA A 132 10.25 14.82 5.16
N VAL A 133 9.88 13.70 4.53
CA VAL A 133 10.46 12.38 4.84
C VAL A 133 11.97 12.35 4.59
N ARG A 134 12.43 12.87 3.44
CA ARG A 134 13.86 12.90 3.10
C ARG A 134 14.63 13.87 4.01
N GLY A 135 14.09 15.06 4.22
CA GLY A 135 14.71 16.09 5.08
C GLY A 135 14.85 15.63 6.53
N THR A 136 13.86 14.93 7.10
CA THR A 136 13.99 14.36 8.45
C THR A 136 15.10 13.31 8.53
N ALA A 137 15.24 12.47 7.50
CA ALA A 137 16.31 11.47 7.46
C ALA A 137 17.69 12.13 7.42
N GLU A 138 17.85 13.14 6.57
CA GLU A 138 19.10 13.90 6.40
C GLU A 138 19.48 14.68 7.65
N ALA A 139 18.55 15.46 8.22
CA ALA A 139 18.79 16.25 9.43
C ALA A 139 19.14 15.38 10.65
N GLY A 140 18.56 14.18 10.72
CA GLY A 140 18.85 13.20 11.76
C GLY A 140 20.13 12.40 11.57
N GLY A 141 20.80 12.49 10.42
CA GLY A 141 21.92 11.60 10.07
C GLY A 141 21.53 10.13 9.93
N ALA A 142 20.24 9.85 9.72
CA ALA A 142 19.73 8.49 9.59
C ALA A 142 20.04 7.92 8.19
N ARG A 143 20.32 6.61 8.10
CA ARG A 143 20.44 5.94 6.80
C ARG A 143 19.08 5.98 6.08
N PRO A 144 18.94 6.62 4.90
CA PRO A 144 17.63 6.89 4.31
C PRO A 144 16.78 5.64 4.09
N GLY A 145 17.37 4.56 3.60
CA GLY A 145 16.65 3.30 3.37
C GLY A 145 16.14 2.63 4.66
N ALA A 146 16.91 2.70 5.75
CA ALA A 146 16.50 2.14 7.04
C ALA A 146 15.38 2.98 7.65
N PHE A 147 15.51 4.31 7.59
CA PHE A 147 14.48 5.23 8.08
C PHE A 147 13.17 5.06 7.31
N MET A 148 13.20 5.04 5.97
CA MET A 148 12.00 4.83 5.16
C MET A 148 11.32 3.49 5.43
N GLN A 149 12.09 2.43 5.75
CA GLN A 149 11.49 1.17 6.17
C GLN A 149 10.84 1.26 7.56
N ALA A 150 11.46 1.96 8.51
CA ALA A 150 10.86 2.21 9.82
C ALA A 150 9.52 2.97 9.68
N VAL A 151 9.50 4.03 8.86
CA VAL A 151 8.28 4.80 8.54
C VAL A 151 7.22 3.88 7.94
N ARG A 152 7.58 3.03 6.98
CA ARG A 152 6.65 2.07 6.37
C ARG A 152 6.01 1.14 7.41
N VAL A 153 6.83 0.55 8.27
CA VAL A 153 6.35 -0.35 9.35
C VAL A 153 5.44 0.43 10.31
N CYS A 154 5.75 1.67 10.65
CA CYS A 154 4.87 2.49 11.48
C CYS A 154 3.49 2.73 10.82
N LEU A 155 3.48 2.98 9.51
CA LEU A 155 2.26 3.30 8.77
C LEU A 155 1.40 2.08 8.45
N THR A 156 1.99 0.90 8.24
CA THR A 156 1.25 -0.28 7.74
C THR A 156 1.42 -1.54 8.57
N GLY A 157 2.29 -1.51 9.58
CA GLY A 157 2.64 -2.67 10.39
C GLY A 157 3.54 -3.68 9.67
N ARG A 158 3.94 -3.42 8.41
CA ARG A 158 4.60 -4.39 7.53
C ARG A 158 5.75 -3.75 6.75
N THR A 159 6.67 -4.56 6.25
CA THR A 159 7.83 -4.13 5.44
C THR A 159 7.52 -3.92 3.96
N VAL A 160 6.32 -4.30 3.52
CA VAL A 160 5.85 -4.16 2.14
C VAL A 160 4.55 -3.37 2.12
N SER A 161 4.49 -2.34 1.30
CA SER A 161 3.27 -1.58 0.99
C SER A 161 3.43 -0.90 -0.37
N PRO A 162 2.45 -0.11 -0.85
CA PRO A 162 2.63 0.76 -2.01
C PRO A 162 3.78 1.77 -1.85
N GLY A 163 3.92 2.71 -2.78
CA GLY A 163 4.91 3.77 -2.63
C GLY A 163 4.73 4.50 -1.29
N LEU A 164 5.85 4.81 -0.60
CA LEU A 164 5.79 5.29 0.78
C LEU A 164 5.10 6.65 0.86
N PHE A 165 5.45 7.56 -0.05
CA PHE A 165 4.92 8.92 -0.07
C PHE A 165 3.45 8.92 -0.47
N GLU A 166 3.07 8.09 -1.44
CA GLU A 166 1.68 7.90 -1.85
C GLU A 166 0.85 7.25 -0.74
N THR A 167 1.45 6.36 0.05
CA THR A 167 0.79 5.80 1.25
C THR A 167 0.52 6.89 2.28
N ILE A 168 1.48 7.77 2.56
CA ILE A 168 1.29 8.90 3.48
C ILE A 168 0.20 9.84 2.95
N ALA A 169 0.24 10.17 1.66
CA ALA A 169 -0.76 11.02 1.02
C ALA A 169 -2.17 10.43 1.12
N LEU A 170 -2.34 9.13 0.80
CA LEU A 170 -3.61 8.42 0.87
C LEU A 170 -4.16 8.31 2.31
N LEU A 171 -3.28 8.11 3.30
CA LEU A 171 -3.69 8.07 4.71
C LEU A 171 -4.09 9.45 5.21
N GLY A 172 -3.50 10.50 4.66
CA GLY A 172 -3.65 11.86 5.13
C GLY A 172 -2.81 12.15 6.37
N ARG A 173 -2.81 13.42 6.77
CA ARG A 173 -1.99 13.97 7.86
C ARG A 173 -2.24 13.29 9.20
N GLU A 174 -3.47 13.35 9.68
CA GLU A 174 -3.83 12.90 11.03
C GLU A 174 -3.47 11.42 11.23
N ARG A 175 -3.95 10.55 10.35
CA ARG A 175 -3.68 9.10 10.42
C ARG A 175 -2.19 8.79 10.32
N SER A 176 -1.46 9.51 9.45
CA SER A 176 -0.01 9.30 9.29
C SER A 176 0.76 9.71 10.54
N VAL A 177 0.44 10.86 11.14
CA VAL A 177 1.06 11.35 12.38
C VAL A 177 0.78 10.41 13.54
N ASP A 178 -0.48 10.00 13.72
CA ASP A 178 -0.87 9.11 14.81
C ASP A 178 -0.20 7.74 14.70
N ARG A 179 -0.13 7.19 13.48
CA ARG A 179 0.53 5.90 13.22
C ARG A 179 2.04 5.98 13.41
N LEU A 180 2.69 7.08 13.01
CA LEU A 180 4.12 7.28 13.27
C LEU A 180 4.41 7.33 14.77
N ARG A 181 3.60 8.08 15.54
CA ARG A 181 3.72 8.14 16.99
C ARG A 181 3.43 6.81 17.66
N ALA A 182 2.42 6.07 17.18
CA ALA A 182 2.10 4.74 17.69
C ALA A 182 3.20 3.72 17.39
N GLY A 183 3.70 3.68 16.16
CA GLY A 183 4.82 2.82 15.76
C GLY A 183 6.09 3.13 16.54
N ALA A 184 6.42 4.40 16.74
CA ALA A 184 7.56 4.83 17.57
C ALA A 184 7.49 4.29 19.01
N ARG A 185 6.29 4.04 19.57
CA ARG A 185 6.13 3.42 20.90
C ARG A 185 6.31 1.90 20.90
N GLN A 186 6.34 1.26 19.74
CA GLN A 186 6.56 -0.19 19.62
C GLN A 186 8.03 -0.58 19.74
N ALA A 187 8.95 0.38 19.72
CA ALA A 187 10.38 0.10 19.86
C ALA A 187 10.66 -0.61 21.20
N GLN A 188 11.17 -1.83 21.11
CA GLN A 188 11.62 -2.59 22.27
C GLN A 188 13.09 -2.25 22.56
N PRO A 189 13.49 -2.19 23.85
CA PRO A 189 14.91 -2.15 24.19
C PRO A 189 15.58 -3.43 23.68
N SER A 190 16.74 -3.27 23.05
CA SER A 190 17.61 -4.36 22.59
C SER A 190 18.09 -5.24 23.74
#